data_AF-A0AAW6FSK2-F1
#
_entry.id   AF-A0AAW6FSK2-F1
#
_cell.length_a   1.000
_cell.length_b   1.000
_cell.length_c   1.000
_cell.angle_alpha   90.00
_cell.angle_beta   90.00
_cell.angle_gamma   90.00
#
_symmetry.space_group_name_H-M   'P 1'
#
loop_
_entity.id
_entity.type
_entity.pdbx_description
1 polymer ?
#
loop_
_entity_poly.entity_id
_entity_poly.type
_entity_poly.pdbx_seq_one_letter_code
_entity_poly.pdbx_strand_id
1 'polypeptide(L)' 'MKEKLSKGHQVEYDINLIIEDCVRKYDVPSDFLGDSYPEEINDIMVKMRVSKSVEEYAIWLDEIRELICYYAKTYEVIEE' A
#
# COMPACT_ATOMS: atom_id res chain seq x y z
N MET A 1 13.72 17.40 18.04
CA MET A 1 12.43 17.84 17.44
C MET A 1 11.89 16.67 16.64
N LYS A 2 10.66 16.20 16.87
CA LYS A 2 10.03 15.20 16.00
C LYS A 2 9.43 15.97 14.82
N GLU A 3 10.06 15.93 13.65
CA GLU A 3 9.44 16.46 12.43
C GLU A 3 8.11 15.74 12.21
N LYS A 4 7.01 16.50 12.19
CA LYS A 4 5.71 15.96 11.82
C LYS A 4 5.77 15.73 10.31
N LEU A 5 5.79 14.47 9.88
CA LEU A 5 5.61 14.11 8.48
C LEU A 5 4.31 14.72 7.95
N SER A 6 4.33 15.21 6.72
CA SER A 6 3.10 15.61 6.03
C SER A 6 2.20 14.37 5.89
N LYS A 7 0.89 14.57 5.84
CA LYS A 7 -0.05 13.44 5.74
C LYS A 7 0.15 12.60 4.47
N GLY A 8 0.62 13.24 3.38
CA GLY A 8 1.03 12.54 2.16
C GLY A 8 2.24 11.64 2.39
N HIS A 9 3.30 12.15 3.06
CA HIS A 9 4.48 11.36 3.38
C HIS A 9 4.16 10.21 4.36
N GLN A 10 3.22 10.41 5.28
CA GLN A 10 2.78 9.33 6.17
C GLN A 10 2.11 8.19 5.40
N VAL A 11 1.18 8.52 4.49
CA VAL A 11 0.50 7.50 3.65
C VAL A 11 1.51 6.72 2.82
N GLU A 12 2.45 7.41 2.16
CA GLU A 12 3.49 6.73 1.36
C GLU A 12 4.39 5.84 2.22
N TYR A 13 4.77 6.30 3.42
CA TYR A 13 5.56 5.51 4.36
C TYR A 13 4.83 4.23 4.80
N ASP A 14 3.57 4.35 5.22
CA ASP A 14 2.78 3.23 5.71
C ASP A 14 2.53 2.19 4.59
N ILE A 15 2.34 2.64 3.35
CA ILE A 15 2.17 1.75 2.19
C ILE A 15 3.48 1.06 1.82
N ASN A 16 4.61 1.76 1.84
CA ASN A 16 5.91 1.14 1.57
C ASN A 16 6.22 0.02 2.58
N LEU A 17 5.87 0.21 3.86
CA LEU A 17 6.00 -0.87 4.86
C LEU A 17 5.15 -2.09 4.53
N ILE A 18 3.93 -1.88 4.03
CA ILE A 18 3.05 -2.97 3.59
C ILE A 18 3.64 -3.69 2.37
N ILE A 19 4.17 -2.93 1.39
CA ILE A 19 4.81 -3.50 0.20
C ILE A 19 6.00 -4.35 0.60
N GLU A 20 6.89 -3.85 1.45
CA GLU A 20 8.06 -4.61 1.93
C GLU A 20 7.65 -5.90 2.64
N ASP A 21 6.58 -5.86 3.43
CA ASP A 21 6.06 -7.05 4.12
C ASP A 21 5.50 -8.07 3.12
N CYS A 22 4.65 -7.64 2.17
CA CYS A 22 4.10 -8.54 1.16
C CYS A 22 5.21 -9.10 0.22
N VAL A 23 6.21 -8.28 -0.15
CA VAL A 23 7.39 -8.71 -0.93
C VAL A 23 8.13 -9.83 -0.23
N ARG A 24 8.47 -9.67 1.05
CA ARG A 24 9.16 -10.71 1.83
C ARG A 24 8.29 -11.95 2.03
N LYS A 25 6.98 -11.76 2.19
CA LYS A 25 6.02 -12.84 2.48
C LYS A 25 5.77 -13.75 1.27
N TYR A 26 5.70 -13.17 0.07
CA TYR A 26 5.37 -13.88 -1.17
C TYR A 26 6.57 -14.04 -2.11
N ASP A 27 7.76 -13.61 -1.71
CA ASP A 27 9.00 -13.69 -2.49
C ASP A 27 8.87 -13.10 -3.90
N VAL A 28 8.21 -11.94 -4.00
CA VAL A 28 7.99 -11.22 -5.27
C VAL A 28 8.97 -10.06 -5.44
N PRO A 29 9.25 -9.63 -6.69
CA PRO A 29 10.06 -8.43 -6.94
C PRO A 29 9.49 -7.19 -6.24
N SER A 30 10.35 -6.26 -5.82
CA SER A 30 9.92 -5.02 -5.16
C SER A 30 9.06 -4.10 -6.03
N ASP A 31 9.11 -4.31 -7.35
CA ASP A 31 8.39 -3.61 -8.39
C ASP A 31 7.22 -4.43 -8.96
N PHE A 32 6.72 -5.45 -8.24
CA PHE A 32 5.62 -6.30 -8.71
C PHE A 32 4.31 -5.55 -9.03
N LEU A 33 4.14 -4.33 -8.52
CA LEU A 33 3.02 -3.44 -8.83
C LEU A 33 3.27 -2.57 -10.09
N GLY A 34 4.47 -2.62 -10.68
CA GLY A 34 4.89 -1.81 -11.81
C GLY A 34 5.23 -0.36 -11.45
N ASP A 35 5.24 0.51 -12.46
CA ASP A 35 5.59 1.93 -12.33
C ASP A 35 4.48 2.78 -11.67
N SER A 36 3.28 2.23 -11.47
CA SER A 36 2.14 2.96 -10.94
C SER A 36 1.20 2.03 -10.18
N TYR A 37 0.63 2.52 -9.08
CA TYR A 37 -0.34 1.73 -8.31
C TYR A 37 -1.58 1.41 -9.13
N PRO A 38 -2.15 0.20 -8.98
CA PRO A 38 -3.50 -0.11 -9.41
C PRO A 38 -4.51 0.96 -8.96
N GLU A 39 -5.52 1.23 -9.79
CA GLU A 39 -6.52 2.29 -9.57
C GLU A 39 -7.17 2.19 -8.19
N GLU A 40 -7.52 0.98 -7.75
CA GLU A 40 -8.14 0.72 -6.45
C GLU A 40 -7.25 1.14 -5.28
N ILE A 41 -5.95 0.85 -5.36
CA ILE A 41 -4.97 1.28 -4.35
C ILE A 41 -4.83 2.80 -4.37
N ASN A 42 -4.73 3.41 -5.56
CA ASN A 42 -4.60 4.86 -5.70
C ASN A 42 -5.84 5.61 -5.15
N ASP A 43 -7.05 5.10 -5.39
CA ASP A 43 -8.28 5.68 -4.86
C ASP A 43 -8.33 5.65 -3.34
N ILE A 44 -7.90 4.54 -2.73
CA ILE A 44 -7.83 4.43 -1.27
C ILE A 44 -6.73 5.36 -0.72
N MET A 45 -5.58 5.47 -1.39
CA MET A 45 -4.53 6.42 -1.04
C MET A 45 -5.05 7.86 -0.99
N VAL A 46 -5.87 8.26 -1.95
CA VAL A 46 -6.49 9.60 -1.97
C VAL A 46 -7.42 9.78 -0.76
N LYS A 47 -8.27 8.79 -0.44
CA LYS A 47 -9.14 8.82 0.74
C LYS A 47 -8.34 8.96 2.05
N MET A 48 -7.26 8.19 2.19
CA MET A 48 -6.36 8.24 3.34
C MET A 48 -5.68 9.60 3.51
N ARG A 49 -5.26 10.23 2.40
CA ARG A 49 -4.61 11.56 2.42
C ARG A 49 -5.55 12.65 2.93
N VAL A 50 -6.83 12.59 2.60
CA VAL A 50 -7.82 13.65 2.94
C VAL A 50 -8.62 13.38 4.19
N SER A 51 -8.67 12.14 4.68
CA SER A 51 -9.44 11.81 5.88
C SER A 51 -8.94 12.54 7.12
N LYS A 52 -9.79 12.66 8.13
CA LYS A 52 -9.44 13.21 9.45
C LYS A 52 -9.68 12.20 10.57
N SER A 53 -10.34 11.07 10.27
CA SER A 53 -10.64 10.01 11.22
C SER A 53 -9.49 9.01 11.27
N VAL A 54 -9.03 8.69 12.48
CA VAL A 54 -8.02 7.65 12.71
C VAL A 54 -8.61 6.26 12.44
N GLU A 55 -9.89 6.07 12.76
CA GLU A 55 -10.59 4.80 12.56
C GLU A 55 -10.77 4.49 11.07
N GLU A 56 -11.22 5.47 10.28
CA GLU A 56 -11.33 5.29 8.83
C GLU A 56 -9.95 5.06 8.20
N TYR A 57 -8.92 5.77 8.68
CA TYR A 57 -7.55 5.56 8.21
C TYR A 57 -7.08 4.12 8.43
N ALA A 58 -7.35 3.56 9.62
CA ALA A 58 -7.00 2.18 9.92
C ALA A 58 -7.74 1.18 9.00
N ILE A 59 -9.04 1.41 8.75
CA ILE A 59 -9.84 0.57 7.84
C ILE A 59 -9.23 0.55 6.43
N TRP A 60 -8.91 1.73 5.88
CA TRP A 60 -8.31 1.81 4.55
C TRP A 60 -6.89 1.26 4.49
N LEU A 61 -6.12 1.38 5.58
CA LEU A 61 -4.79 0.80 5.65
C LEU A 61 -4.84 -0.73 5.60
N ASP A 62 -5.81 -1.33 6.29
CA ASP A 62 -6.05 -2.78 6.22
C ASP A 62 -6.56 -3.20 4.82
N GLU A 63 -7.44 -2.40 4.20
CA GLU A 63 -7.91 -2.64 2.82
C GLU A 63 -6.77 -2.61 1.79
N ILE A 64 -5.88 -1.61 1.87
CA ILE A 64 -4.67 -1.55 1.03
C ILE A 64 -3.78 -2.77 1.28
N ARG A 65 -3.60 -3.19 2.54
CA ARG A 65 -2.80 -4.39 2.86
C ARG A 65 -3.35 -5.62 2.18
N GLU A 66 -4.66 -5.82 2.23
CA GLU A 66 -5.31 -6.95 1.55
C GLU A 66 -5.10 -6.90 0.04
N LEU A 67 -5.28 -5.74 -0.59
CA LEU A 67 -5.07 -5.56 -2.03
C LEU A 67 -3.61 -5.80 -2.45
N ILE A 68 -2.64 -5.17 -1.79
CA ILE A 68 -1.22 -5.31 -2.13
C ILE A 68 -0.78 -6.77 -1.99
N CYS A 69 -1.17 -7.42 -0.90
CA CYS A 69 -0.84 -8.83 -0.69
C CYS A 69 -1.62 -9.76 -1.65
N TYR A 70 -2.81 -9.38 -2.13
CA TYR A 70 -3.48 -10.09 -3.21
C TYR A 70 -2.68 -10.02 -4.51
N TYR A 71 -2.27 -8.82 -4.93
CA TYR A 71 -1.44 -8.64 -6.14
C TYR A 71 -0.13 -9.41 -6.05
N ALA A 72 0.55 -9.35 -4.90
CA ALA A 72 1.79 -10.09 -4.66
C ALA A 72 1.57 -11.60 -4.79
N LYS A 73 0.50 -12.13 -4.17
CA LYS A 73 0.16 -13.55 -4.26
C LYS A 73 -0.19 -13.99 -5.70
N THR A 74 -0.79 -13.12 -6.49
CA THR A 74 -1.15 -13.43 -7.89
C THR A 74 -0.02 -13.24 -8.89
N TYR A 75 1.08 -12.60 -8.48
CA TYR A 75 2.22 -12.31 -9.35
C TYR A 75 2.88 -13.60 -9.89
N GLU A 76 2.89 -14.69 -9.11
CA GLU A 76 3.41 -16.01 -9.54
C GLU A 76 2.61 -16.67 -10.69
N VAL A 77 1.45 -16.13 -11.08
CA VAL A 77 0.57 -16.79 -12.07
C VAL A 77 0.82 -16.31 -13.51
N ILE A 78 1.75 -15.36 -13.73
CA ILE A 78 2.04 -14.81 -15.06
C ILE A 78 3.48 -15.17 -15.49
N GLU A 79 3.80 -16.45 -15.54
CA GLU A 79 4.82 -16.97 -16.46
C GLU A 79 4.11 -17.73 -17.59
N GLU A 80 3.69 -16.99 -18.64
CA GLU A 80 3.44 -17.54 -19.99
C GLU A 80 4.26 -16.75 -21.03
#